data_AF-A0A538PZM6-F1
#
_entry.id   AF-A0A538PZM6-F1
#
_cell.length_a   1.000
_cell.length_b   1.000
_cell.length_c   1.000
_cell.angle_alpha   90.00
_cell.angle_beta   90.00
_cell.angle_gamma   90.00
#
_symmetry.space_group_name_H-M   'P 1'
#
loop_
_entity.id
_entity.type
_entity.pdbx_description
1 polymer ?
#
loop_
_entity_poly.entity_id
_entity_poly.type
_entity_poly.pdbx_seq_one_letter_code
_entity_poly.pdbx_strand_id
1 'polypeptide(L)'
;MAAFVCSCPRNQLCPSCDNQALRWFGGKACSRGIAWAESVARRRPRLLQQPWPHEGRTAELARSKVRDLSGDPQVIELLAQGVSDHAMRRWRQLQCTDADRRARAAVAAVVTAS
;
A
#
# COMPACT_ATOMS: atom_id res chain seq x y z
N MET A 1 -21.06 -24.82 12.14
CA MET A 1 -19.88 -24.15 12.75
C MET A 1 -20.38 -23.15 13.77
N ALA A 2 -20.21 -23.43 15.06
CA ALA A 2 -20.58 -22.47 16.10
C ALA A 2 -19.68 -21.25 15.96
N ALA A 3 -20.28 -20.09 15.66
CA ALA A 3 -19.59 -18.81 15.74
C ALA A 3 -19.30 -18.55 17.22
N PHE A 4 -18.09 -18.85 17.69
CA PHE A 4 -17.62 -18.36 18.97
C PHE A 4 -17.60 -16.84 18.88
N VAL A 5 -18.63 -16.20 19.43
CA VAL A 5 -18.66 -14.76 19.59
C VAL A 5 -17.67 -14.44 20.69
N CYS A 6 -16.47 -14.02 20.30
CA CYS A 6 -15.48 -13.57 21.26
C CYS A 6 -15.95 -12.24 21.87
N SER A 7 -15.91 -12.13 23.20
CA SER A 7 -16.27 -10.93 23.95
C SER A 7 -15.07 -10.01 24.21
N CYS A 8 -13.98 -10.14 23.43
CA CYS A 8 -12.82 -9.26 23.56
C CYS A 8 -13.21 -7.80 23.29
N PRO A 9 -12.68 -6.84 24.07
CA PRO A 9 -12.91 -5.43 23.81
C PRO A 9 -12.32 -5.03 22.46
N ARG A 10 -12.95 -4.04 21.78
CA ARG A 10 -12.62 -3.66 20.40
C ARG A 10 -11.20 -3.11 20.19
N ASN A 11 -10.52 -2.73 21.27
CA ASN A 11 -9.18 -2.16 21.28
C ASN A 11 -8.11 -3.14 21.81
N GLN A 12 -8.52 -4.36 22.18
CA GLN A 12 -7.62 -5.41 22.65
C GLN A 12 -8.21 -6.76 22.25
N LEU A 13 -8.03 -7.09 20.98
CA LEU A 13 -8.53 -8.33 20.41
C LEU A 13 -7.66 -9.53 20.85
N CYS A 14 -8.26 -10.71 20.90
CA CYS A 14 -7.50 -11.94 21.07
C CYS A 14 -6.87 -12.37 19.73
N PRO A 15 -5.86 -13.25 19.72
CA PRO A 15 -5.19 -13.67 18.48
C PRO A 15 -6.13 -14.24 17.40
N SER A 16 -7.25 -14.86 17.80
CA SER A 16 -8.25 -15.35 16.85
C SER A 16 -9.02 -14.21 16.17
N CYS A 17 -9.41 -13.19 16.95
CA CYS A 17 -10.10 -12.01 16.44
C CYS A 17 -9.17 -11.13 15.61
N ASP A 18 -7.89 -11.02 15.97
CA ASP A 18 -6.86 -10.38 15.15
C ASP A 18 -6.78 -11.04 13.77
N ASN A 19 -6.60 -12.36 13.74
CA ASN A 19 -6.51 -13.11 12.50
C ASN A 19 -7.78 -12.96 11.64
N GLN A 20 -8.95 -12.91 12.27
CA GLN A 20 -10.20 -12.67 11.57
C GLN A 20 -10.26 -11.24 11.00
N ALA A 21 -9.88 -10.23 11.77
CA ALA A 21 -9.81 -8.84 11.32
C ALA A 21 -8.84 -8.69 10.14
N LEU A 22 -7.66 -9.31 10.20
CA LEU A 22 -6.70 -9.30 9.10
C LEU A 22 -7.24 -9.98 7.84
N ARG A 23 -7.97 -11.09 7.97
CA ARG A 23 -8.62 -11.74 6.81
C ARG A 23 -9.70 -10.86 6.19
N TRP A 24 -10.49 -10.16 7.00
CA TRP A 24 -11.55 -9.28 6.51
C TRP A 24 -11.01 -8.00 5.89
N PHE A 25 -9.96 -7.42 6.46
CA PHE A 25 -9.48 -6.09 6.07
C PHE A 25 -8.22 -6.12 5.20
N GLY A 26 -7.54 -7.26 5.07
CA GLY A 26 -6.33 -7.40 4.26
C GLY A 26 -6.54 -7.02 2.79
N GLY A 27 -7.68 -7.40 2.20
CA GLY A 27 -8.05 -6.98 0.85
C GLY A 27 -8.17 -5.46 0.71
N LYS A 28 -8.78 -4.78 1.69
CA LYS A 28 -8.88 -3.33 1.71
C LYS A 28 -7.51 -2.66 1.88
N ALA A 29 -6.65 -3.19 2.74
CA ALA A 29 -5.28 -2.71 2.91
C ALA A 29 -4.49 -2.80 1.59
N CYS A 30 -4.61 -3.91 0.87
CA CYS A 30 -4.02 -4.09 -0.46
C CYS A 30 -4.47 -3.01 -1.44
N SER A 31 -5.79 -2.85 -1.63
CA SER A 31 -6.34 -1.85 -2.55
C SER A 31 -5.93 -0.42 -2.18
N ARG A 32 -5.89 -0.08 -0.88
CA ARG A 32 -5.45 1.23 -0.38
C ARG A 32 -3.98 1.48 -0.65
N GLY A 33 -3.12 0.47 -0.52
CA GLY A 33 -1.70 0.56 -0.88
C GLY A 33 -1.48 0.86 -2.36
N ILE A 34 -2.15 0.11 -3.23
CA ILE A 34 -2.09 0.29 -4.70
C ILE A 34 -2.55 1.70 -5.08
N ALA A 35 -3.75 2.08 -4.65
CA ALA A 35 -4.34 3.38 -4.99
C ALA A 35 -3.49 4.55 -4.46
N TRP A 36 -2.83 4.37 -3.32
CA TRP A 36 -1.93 5.37 -2.78
C TRP A 36 -0.70 5.56 -3.67
N ALA A 37 -0.01 4.49 -4.04
CA ALA A 37 1.15 4.55 -4.93
C ALA A 37 0.78 5.22 -6.27
N GLU A 38 -0.34 4.84 -6.87
CA GLU A 38 -0.84 5.43 -8.11
C GLU A 38 -1.18 6.92 -7.97
N SER A 39 -1.81 7.31 -6.85
CA SER A 39 -2.12 8.70 -6.59
C SER A 39 -0.85 9.55 -6.42
N VAL A 40 0.18 9.02 -5.75
CA VAL A 40 1.46 9.72 -5.59
C VAL A 40 2.15 9.85 -6.95
N ALA A 41 2.20 8.77 -7.73
CA ALA A 41 2.81 8.75 -9.06
C ALA A 41 2.15 9.77 -9.99
N ARG A 42 0.80 9.85 -9.98
CA ARG A 42 0.05 10.81 -10.78
C ARG A 42 0.30 12.26 -10.36
N ARG A 43 0.36 12.54 -9.05
CA ARG A 43 0.54 13.91 -8.53
C ARG A 43 1.99 14.38 -8.56
N ARG A 44 2.94 13.45 -8.48
CA ARG A 44 4.38 13.71 -8.37
C ARG A 44 5.17 12.75 -9.27
N PRO A 45 5.02 12.83 -10.60
CA PRO A 45 5.62 11.87 -11.53
C PRO A 45 7.15 11.85 -11.46
N ARG A 46 7.79 12.98 -11.14
CA ARG A 46 9.25 13.06 -10.96
C ARG A 46 9.77 12.15 -9.84
N LEU A 47 8.95 11.86 -8.82
CA LEU A 47 9.35 10.98 -7.72
C LEU A 47 9.43 9.52 -8.15
N LEU A 48 8.82 9.11 -9.26
CA LEU A 48 8.94 7.73 -9.76
C LEU A 48 10.38 7.31 -10.05
N GLN A 49 11.32 8.26 -10.16
CA GLN A 49 12.75 7.91 -10.27
C GLN A 49 13.40 7.53 -8.94
N GLN A 50 12.70 7.73 -7.81
CA GLN A 50 13.19 7.48 -6.46
C GLN A 50 12.49 6.25 -5.86
N PRO A 51 13.14 5.52 -4.94
CA PRO A 51 12.50 4.41 -4.24
C PRO A 51 11.31 4.88 -3.41
N TRP A 52 10.34 4.00 -3.21
CA TRP A 52 9.23 4.26 -2.30
C TRP A 52 9.76 4.42 -0.86
N PRO A 53 9.44 5.52 -0.15
CA PRO A 53 9.89 5.69 1.22
C PRO A 53 9.18 4.68 2.15
N HIS A 54 9.90 4.12 3.12
CA HIS A 54 9.36 3.09 4.03
C HIS A 54 9.25 3.54 5.49
N GLU A 55 9.95 4.62 5.88
CA GLU A 55 10.05 5.05 7.27
C GLU A 55 9.41 6.43 7.53
N GLY A 56 9.39 6.79 8.82
CA GLY A 56 8.95 8.10 9.32
C GLY A 56 7.53 8.44 8.89
N ARG A 57 7.38 9.57 8.20
CA ARG A 57 6.08 10.08 7.76
C ARG A 57 5.30 9.09 6.90
N THR A 58 5.97 8.22 6.17
CA THR A 58 5.28 7.24 5.31
C THR A 58 4.60 6.15 6.15
N ALA A 59 5.26 5.69 7.22
CA ALA A 59 4.66 4.76 8.17
C ALA A 59 3.45 5.37 8.89
N GLU A 60 3.54 6.64 9.29
CA GLU A 60 2.39 7.37 9.87
C GLU A 60 1.21 7.47 8.91
N LEU A 61 1.47 7.75 7.63
CA LEU A 61 0.44 7.82 6.60
C LEU A 61 -0.17 6.44 6.33
N ALA A 62 0.61 5.36 6.40
CA ALA A 62 0.11 4.00 6.27
C ALA A 62 -0.88 3.64 7.39
N ARG A 63 -0.57 3.99 8.66
CA ARG A 63 -1.50 3.84 9.79
C ARG A 63 -2.76 4.66 9.60
N SER A 64 -2.61 5.93 9.20
CA SER A 64 -3.75 6.81 8.96
C SER A 64 -4.70 6.26 7.88
N LYS A 65 -4.19 5.49 6.92
CA LYS A 65 -4.98 4.85 5.85
C LYS A 65 -5.80 3.67 6.31
N VAL A 66 -5.57 3.10 7.49
CA VAL A 66 -6.28 1.91 7.99
C VAL A 66 -6.96 2.14 9.33
N ARG A 67 -6.84 3.35 9.88
CA ARG A 67 -7.38 3.72 11.18
C ARG A 67 -8.90 3.56 11.30
N ASP A 68 -9.63 3.64 10.19
CA ASP A 68 -11.07 3.41 10.14
C ASP A 68 -11.48 1.92 10.14
N LEU A 69 -10.53 1.01 9.96
CA LEU A 69 -10.82 -0.43 9.82
C LEU A 69 -10.85 -1.17 11.15
N SER A 70 -10.09 -0.71 12.15
CA SER A 70 -10.02 -1.34 13.47
C SER A 70 -9.77 -0.31 14.56
N GLY A 71 -10.26 -0.59 15.77
CA GLY A 71 -9.89 0.15 16.98
C GLY A 71 -8.69 -0.46 17.71
N ASP A 72 -8.27 -1.66 17.31
CA ASP A 72 -7.14 -2.38 17.89
C ASP A 72 -5.81 -1.89 17.30
N PRO A 73 -4.87 -1.39 18.13
CA PRO A 73 -3.59 -0.87 17.65
C PRO A 73 -2.74 -1.91 16.91
N GLN A 74 -2.76 -3.17 17.35
CA GLN A 74 -1.95 -4.22 16.72
C GLN A 74 -2.48 -4.55 15.32
N VAL A 75 -3.80 -4.66 15.17
CA VAL A 75 -4.42 -4.81 13.84
C VAL A 75 -4.10 -3.62 12.94
N ILE A 76 -4.13 -2.39 13.48
CA ILE A 76 -3.74 -1.19 12.72
C ILE A 76 -2.31 -1.30 12.20
N GLU A 77 -1.34 -1.67 13.05
CA GLU A 77 0.06 -1.81 12.63
C GLU A 77 0.22 -2.87 11.53
N LEU A 78 -0.41 -4.04 11.69
CA LEU A 78 -0.32 -5.12 10.71
C LEU A 78 -0.97 -4.75 9.37
N LEU A 79 -2.12 -4.09 9.40
CA LEU A 79 -2.75 -3.58 8.18
C LEU A 79 -1.94 -2.44 7.53
N ALA A 80 -1.32 -1.57 8.33
CA ALA A 80 -0.47 -0.50 7.85
C ALA A 80 0.78 -1.05 7.14
N GLN A 81 1.39 -2.10 7.68
CA GLN A 81 2.47 -2.83 7.01
C GLN A 81 1.99 -3.37 5.65
N GLY A 82 0.81 -4.00 5.61
CA GLY A 82 0.21 -4.46 4.36
C GLY A 82 0.00 -3.34 3.33
N VAL A 83 -0.50 -2.18 3.76
CA VAL A 83 -0.64 -0.99 2.89
C VAL A 83 0.71 -0.58 2.31
N SER A 84 1.75 -0.48 3.15
CA SER A 84 3.10 -0.09 2.73
C SER A 84 3.70 -1.09 1.74
N ASP A 85 3.57 -2.39 2.00
CA ASP A 85 4.11 -3.44 1.12
C ASP A 85 3.45 -3.42 -0.26
N HIS A 86 2.13 -3.27 -0.30
CA HIS A 86 1.39 -3.18 -1.55
C HIS A 86 1.66 -1.88 -2.30
N ALA A 87 1.81 -0.75 -1.59
CA ALA A 87 2.22 0.52 -2.18
C ALA A 87 3.61 0.42 -2.81
N MET A 88 4.58 -0.17 -2.09
CA MET A 88 5.94 -0.38 -2.58
C MET A 88 5.97 -1.30 -3.81
N ARG A 89 5.25 -2.42 -3.77
CA ARG A 89 5.14 -3.32 -4.94
C ARG A 89 4.56 -2.60 -6.15
N ARG A 90 3.46 -1.84 -5.96
CA ARG A 90 2.85 -1.09 -7.04
C ARG A 90 3.77 0.01 -7.56
N TRP A 91 4.50 0.70 -6.67
CA TRP A 91 5.47 1.71 -7.06
C TRP A 91 6.52 1.13 -8.00
N ARG A 92 7.16 0.01 -7.65
CA ARG A 92 8.14 -0.67 -8.50
C ARG A 92 7.60 -0.98 -9.89
N GLN A 93 6.35 -1.48 -9.98
CA GLN A 93 5.71 -1.72 -11.28
C GLN A 93 5.55 -0.44 -12.12
N LEU A 94 5.17 0.68 -11.47
CA LEU A 94 5.06 1.97 -12.12
C LEU A 94 6.43 2.49 -12.60
N GLN A 95 7.49 2.26 -11.82
CA GLN A 95 8.86 2.61 -12.22
C GLN A 95 9.30 1.87 -13.48
N CYS A 96 9.07 0.54 -13.55
CA CYS A 96 9.38 -0.24 -14.76
C CYS A 96 8.60 0.27 -15.97
N THR A 97 7.30 0.53 -15.79
CA THR A 97 6.44 1.04 -16.88
C THR A 97 6.89 2.41 -17.39
N ASP A 98 7.31 3.30 -16.49
CA ASP A 98 7.83 4.64 -16.83
C ASP A 98 9.19 4.55 -17.55
N ALA A 99 10.07 3.66 -17.10
CA ALA A 99 11.36 3.41 -17.73
C ALA A 99 11.19 2.90 -19.17
N ASP A 100 10.33 1.91 -19.39
CA ASP A 100 10.02 1.36 -20.72
C ASP A 100 9.46 2.44 -21.65
N ARG A 101 8.57 3.29 -21.13
CA ARG A 101 7.99 4.41 -21.89
C ARG A 101 9.07 5.40 -22.34
N ARG A 102 10.01 5.75 -21.46
CA ARG A 102 11.11 6.67 -21.79
C ARG A 102 12.08 6.06 -22.79
N ALA A 103 12.43 4.79 -22.63
CA ALA A 103 13.30 4.08 -23.58
C ALA A 103 12.69 4.08 -24.99
N ARG A 104 11.40 3.78 -25.12
CA ARG A 104 10.68 3.83 -26.40
C ARG A 104 10.65 5.23 -27.01
N ALA A 105 10.42 6.26 -26.18
CA ALA A 105 10.45 7.65 -26.64
C ALA A 105 11.83 8.08 -27.13
N ALA A 106 12.90 7.65 -26.46
CA ALA A 106 14.27 7.93 -26.87
C ALA A 106 14.62 7.27 -28.22
N VAL A 107 14.25 6.00 -28.41
CA VAL A 107 14.45 5.29 -29.68
C VAL A 107 13.70 5.98 -30.82
N ALA A 108 12.42 6.35 -30.61
CA ALA A 108 11.64 7.06 -31.61
C ALA A 108 12.28 8.41 -32.01
N ALA A 109 12.80 9.16 -31.04
CA ALA A 109 13.47 10.44 -31.30
C ALA A 109 14.73 10.28 -32.18
N VAL A 110 15.54 9.23 -31.94
CA VAL A 110 16.73 8.94 -32.76
C VAL A 110 16.35 8.58 -34.19
N VAL A 111 15.32 7.76 -34.38
CA VAL A 111 14.83 7.37 -35.72
C VAL A 111 14.31 8.60 -36.48
N THR A 112 13.61 9.52 -35.83
CA THR A 112 13.10 10.73 -36.50
C THR A 112 14.16 11.80 -36.78
N ALA A 113 15.32 11.71 -36.13
CA ALA A 113 16.43 12.64 -36.31
C ALA A 113 17.44 12.18 -37.38
N SER A 114 17.24 10.97 -37.94
CA SER A 114 18.04 10.38 -39.02
C SER A 114 17.31 10.53 -40.35
#